data_AF-A0A930RUQ7-F1
#
_entry.id   AF-A0A930RUQ7-F1
#
_cell.length_a   1.000
_cell.length_b   1.000
_cell.length_c   1.000
_cell.angle_alpha   90.00
_cell.angle_beta   90.00
_cell.angle_gamma   90.00
#
_symmetry.space_group_name_H-M   'P 1'
#
loop_
_entity.id
_entity.type
_entity.pdbx_description
1 polymer ?
#
loop_
_entity_poly.entity_id
_entity_poly.type
_entity_poly.pdbx_seq_one_letter_code
_entity_poly.pdbx_strand_id
1 'polypeptide(L)'
;MEGSFMVKSVETITELIGNTPLVKLRRLVSDDSADVYVKVESFNAGGSVKDRIALNIIETAEKDGSLKPGDTIIEATSGNTGVGLSLIGAAKGYKVITIMPESMSIERRQLMKAYGTEVLLTPAANGFGAAVAKAEELAAQPGYFWARQFDNEANPAIHYQTTGQEIIKAFDGKTPDAYISGIGTGGTITGVGRALKEVNKDVEIIGVEPEEAPFISKGQKGKHRIQGISAGFEPSIIDREVIDGFELV
;
A
#
# COMPACT_ATOMS: atom_id res chain seq x y z
N MET A 1 37.18 -7.03 8.99
CA MET A 1 36.44 -5.86 8.52
C MET A 1 35.53 -5.45 9.65
N GLU A 2 35.78 -4.28 10.24
CA GLU A 2 34.86 -3.65 11.18
C GLU A 2 33.51 -3.52 10.48
N GLY A 3 32.58 -4.41 10.82
CA GLY A 3 31.19 -4.22 10.45
C GLY A 3 30.74 -2.98 11.20
N SER A 4 30.73 -1.83 10.52
CA SER A 4 30.15 -0.60 11.04
C SER A 4 28.70 -0.92 11.42
N PHE A 5 28.43 -1.12 12.72
CA PHE A 5 27.08 -1.16 13.24
C PHE A 5 26.47 0.22 13.00
N MET A 6 25.67 0.35 11.95
CA MET A 6 24.93 1.57 11.70
C MET A 6 23.66 1.53 12.55
N VAL A 7 23.76 2.01 13.78
CA VAL A 7 22.58 2.25 14.61
C VAL A 7 21.94 3.55 14.12
N LYS A 8 20.72 3.46 13.60
CA LYS A 8 19.93 4.64 13.20
C LYS A 8 19.14 5.14 14.41
N SER A 9 19.55 6.29 14.97
CA SER A 9 18.71 7.05 15.90
C SER A 9 17.66 7.82 15.10
N VAL A 10 16.40 7.81 15.52
CA VAL A 10 15.28 8.50 14.88
C VAL A 10 14.46 9.25 15.93
N GLU A 11 13.87 10.38 15.54
CA GLU A 11 13.00 11.19 16.42
C GLU A 11 11.57 10.66 16.40
N THR A 12 11.13 10.10 15.26
CA THR A 12 9.81 9.51 15.10
C THR A 12 9.84 8.17 14.38
N ILE A 13 8.85 7.33 14.67
CA ILE A 13 8.70 6.00 14.05
C ILE A 13 8.55 6.09 12.52
N THR A 14 8.04 7.21 12.00
CA THR A 14 7.82 7.39 10.56
C THR A 14 9.14 7.42 9.77
N GLU A 15 10.26 7.77 10.39
CA GLU A 15 11.59 7.74 9.77
C GLU A 15 12.13 6.31 9.51
N LEU A 16 11.46 5.30 10.07
CA LEU A 16 11.76 3.88 9.83
C LEU A 16 10.94 3.29 8.68
N ILE A 17 10.11 4.08 8.00
CA ILE A 17 9.33 3.63 6.86
C ILE A 17 10.19 3.63 5.60
N GLY A 18 10.09 2.56 4.83
CA GLY A 18 10.88 2.33 3.64
C GLY A 18 12.28 1.79 3.90
N ASN A 19 13.14 1.85 2.88
CA ASN A 19 14.48 1.24 2.90
C ASN A 19 14.48 -0.24 3.33
N THR A 20 13.42 -0.97 2.96
CA THR A 20 13.26 -2.39 3.29
C THR A 20 14.26 -3.25 2.52
N PRO A 21 14.66 -4.42 3.02
CA PRO A 21 15.66 -5.24 2.35
C PRO A 21 15.10 -5.93 1.11
N LEU A 22 16.02 -6.26 0.19
CA LEU A 22 15.79 -7.13 -0.95
C LEU A 22 16.53 -8.45 -0.70
N VAL A 23 15.83 -9.59 -0.72
CA VAL A 23 16.38 -10.89 -0.30
C VAL A 23 16.31 -11.89 -1.45
N LYS A 24 17.48 -12.44 -1.84
CA LYS A 24 17.57 -13.52 -2.86
C LYS A 24 17.03 -14.83 -2.32
N LEU A 25 16.11 -15.46 -3.03
CA LEU A 25 15.66 -16.82 -2.73
C LEU A 25 16.71 -17.84 -3.18
N ARG A 26 16.94 -18.86 -2.35
CA ARG A 26 17.93 -19.93 -2.64
C ARG A 26 17.38 -21.34 -2.60
N ARG A 27 16.21 -21.55 -1.98
CA ARG A 27 15.66 -22.89 -1.70
C ARG A 27 14.28 -23.15 -2.30
N LEU A 28 13.58 -22.09 -2.70
CA LEU A 28 12.26 -22.16 -3.31
C LEU A 28 12.32 -22.11 -4.84
N VAL A 29 13.53 -21.98 -5.39
CA VAL A 29 13.83 -21.92 -6.82
C VAL A 29 14.75 -23.09 -7.17
N SER A 30 14.58 -23.65 -8.36
CA SER A 30 15.45 -24.68 -8.91
C SER A 30 16.69 -24.06 -9.59
N ASP A 31 17.70 -24.87 -9.89
CA ASP A 31 18.95 -24.39 -10.51
C ASP A 31 18.75 -23.84 -11.94
N ASP A 32 17.66 -24.22 -12.61
CA ASP A 32 17.24 -23.73 -13.92
C ASP A 32 16.27 -22.53 -13.84
N SER A 33 15.91 -22.09 -12.63
CA SER A 33 15.10 -20.88 -12.44
C SER A 33 15.93 -19.60 -12.64
N ALA A 34 15.24 -18.50 -12.97
CA ALA A 34 15.84 -17.17 -12.88
C ALA A 34 16.20 -16.79 -11.43
N ASP A 35 17.05 -15.77 -11.29
CA ASP A 35 17.35 -15.18 -10.00
C ASP A 35 16.13 -14.47 -9.42
N VAL A 36 15.55 -15.00 -8.33
CA VAL A 36 14.39 -14.39 -7.67
C VAL A 36 14.78 -13.63 -6.41
N TYR A 37 14.36 -12.37 -6.35
CA TYR A 37 14.55 -11.49 -5.20
C TYR A 37 13.20 -11.02 -4.64
N VAL A 38 13.09 -10.96 -3.31
CA VAL A 38 11.87 -10.52 -2.61
C VAL A 38 12.12 -9.22 -1.87
N LYS A 39 11.31 -8.20 -2.18
CA LYS A 39 11.30 -6.91 -1.45
C LYS A 39 10.45 -7.06 -0.19
N VAL A 40 11.08 -7.03 0.98
CA VAL A 40 10.44 -7.45 2.24
C VAL A 40 9.71 -6.30 2.93
N GLU A 41 8.54 -5.94 2.38
CA GLU A 41 7.73 -4.83 2.90
C GLU A 41 7.09 -5.07 4.27
N SER A 42 7.17 -6.29 4.80
CA SER A 42 6.76 -6.59 6.18
C SER A 42 7.71 -6.00 7.23
N PHE A 43 8.87 -5.48 6.83
CA PHE A 43 9.84 -4.84 7.72
C PHE A 43 9.60 -3.34 7.91
N ASN A 44 8.57 -2.76 7.29
CA ASN A 44 8.14 -1.42 7.68
C ASN A 44 7.59 -1.43 9.12
N ALA A 45 7.55 -0.26 9.77
CA ALA A 45 7.22 -0.12 11.18
C ALA A 45 5.82 -0.66 11.58
N GLY A 46 4.82 -0.47 10.73
CA GLY A 46 3.46 -1.00 10.86
C GLY A 46 3.30 -2.41 10.28
N GLY A 47 4.37 -3.00 9.76
CA GLY A 47 4.44 -4.38 9.30
C GLY A 47 3.97 -4.61 7.86
N SER A 48 3.82 -3.56 7.04
CA SER A 48 3.38 -3.74 5.65
C SER A 48 3.77 -2.60 4.71
N VAL A 49 3.62 -2.85 3.40
CA VAL A 49 3.80 -1.84 2.34
C VAL A 49 2.90 -0.61 2.49
N LYS A 50 1.79 -0.73 3.24
CA LYS A 50 0.81 0.36 3.38
C LYS A 50 1.30 1.52 4.26
N ASP A 51 2.36 1.30 5.03
CA ASP A 51 2.97 2.36 5.84
C ASP A 51 3.52 3.48 4.94
N ARG A 52 4.07 3.11 3.78
CA ARG A 52 4.57 4.07 2.77
C ARG A 52 3.47 4.99 2.27
N ILE A 53 2.33 4.41 1.88
CA ILE A 53 1.23 5.18 1.30
C ILE A 53 0.53 6.02 2.37
N ALA A 54 0.37 5.48 3.58
CA ALA A 54 -0.23 6.20 4.70
C ALA A 54 0.59 7.44 5.03
N LEU A 55 1.92 7.28 5.16
CA LEU A 55 2.81 8.41 5.41
C LEU A 55 2.73 9.44 4.28
N ASN A 56 2.90 9.01 3.03
CA ASN A 56 2.99 9.95 1.92
C ASN A 56 1.67 10.68 1.64
N ILE A 57 0.51 10.02 1.79
CA ILE A 57 -0.80 10.66 1.67
C ILE A 57 -0.95 11.78 2.71
N ILE A 58 -0.59 11.50 3.97
CA ILE A 58 -0.68 12.48 5.06
C ILE A 58 0.28 13.64 4.82
N GLU A 59 1.55 13.36 4.53
CA GLU A 59 2.56 14.42 4.33
C GLU A 59 2.29 15.27 3.07
N THR A 60 1.74 14.67 2.01
CA THR A 60 1.29 15.42 0.83
C THR A 60 0.16 16.37 1.20
N ALA A 61 -0.84 15.88 1.95
CA ALA A 61 -1.98 16.68 2.37
C ALA A 61 -1.63 17.78 3.39
N GLU A 62 -0.64 17.53 4.26
CA GLU A 62 -0.06 18.56 5.13
C GLU A 62 0.59 19.67 4.29
N LYS A 63 1.38 19.27 3.28
CA LYS A 63 2.14 20.20 2.44
C LYS A 63 1.25 21.07 1.55
N ASP A 64 0.18 20.51 0.99
CA ASP A 64 -0.77 21.27 0.17
C ASP A 64 -1.86 21.99 0.99
N GLY A 65 -1.92 21.71 2.31
CA GLY A 65 -2.83 22.35 3.25
C GLY A 65 -4.25 21.79 3.24
N SER A 66 -4.51 20.68 2.53
CA SER A 66 -5.79 19.97 2.56
C SER A 66 -6.02 19.21 3.87
N LEU A 67 -4.96 18.85 4.58
CA LEU A 67 -5.00 18.35 5.96
C LEU A 67 -4.38 19.37 6.92
N LYS A 68 -5.15 19.84 7.91
CA LYS A 68 -4.73 20.86 8.87
C LYS A 68 -4.59 20.27 10.28
N PRO A 69 -3.76 20.86 11.17
CA PRO A 69 -3.70 20.44 12.56
C PRO A 69 -5.09 20.45 13.22
N GLY A 70 -5.45 19.33 13.85
CA GLY A 70 -6.77 19.14 14.48
C GLY A 70 -7.82 18.47 13.60
N ASP A 71 -7.60 18.35 12.29
CA ASP A 71 -8.46 17.57 11.40
C ASP A 71 -8.42 16.08 11.74
N THR A 72 -9.43 15.36 11.25
CA THR A 72 -9.59 13.91 11.44
C THR A 72 -9.39 13.19 10.12
N ILE A 73 -8.45 12.25 10.08
CA ILE A 73 -8.19 11.38 8.93
C ILE A 73 -9.22 10.27 8.92
N ILE A 74 -9.84 10.03 7.76
CA ILE A 74 -10.81 8.95 7.58
C ILE A 74 -10.44 8.05 6.40
N GLU A 75 -10.74 6.76 6.53
CA GLU A 75 -10.65 5.82 5.41
C GLU A 75 -11.62 4.66 5.58
N ALA A 76 -12.25 4.26 4.47
CA ALA A 76 -13.02 3.03 4.39
C ALA A 76 -12.06 1.86 4.19
N THR A 77 -11.62 1.24 5.28
CA THR A 77 -10.65 0.13 5.26
C THR A 77 -10.70 -0.70 6.53
N SER A 78 -10.50 -2.01 6.38
CA SER A 78 -10.27 -2.95 7.50
C SER A 78 -8.89 -3.61 7.45
N GLY A 79 -8.06 -3.23 6.47
CA GLY A 79 -6.80 -3.89 6.15
C GLY A 79 -5.58 -3.08 6.57
N ASN A 80 -4.47 -3.38 5.90
CA ASN A 80 -3.16 -2.80 6.21
C ASN A 80 -3.12 -1.27 6.06
N THR A 81 -3.93 -0.68 5.18
CA THR A 81 -4.03 0.79 5.06
C THR A 81 -4.57 1.42 6.33
N GLY A 82 -5.55 0.79 6.98
CA GLY A 82 -6.08 1.26 8.26
C GLY A 82 -5.04 1.19 9.37
N VAL A 83 -4.25 0.12 9.41
CA VAL A 83 -3.13 -0.03 10.36
C VAL A 83 -2.07 1.04 10.11
N GLY A 84 -1.65 1.25 8.86
CA GLY A 84 -0.71 2.29 8.48
C GLY A 84 -1.19 3.68 8.90
N LEU A 85 -2.41 4.08 8.49
CA LEU A 85 -2.99 5.37 8.87
C LEU A 85 -3.09 5.54 10.39
N SER A 86 -3.41 4.47 11.11
CA SER A 86 -3.47 4.47 12.58
C SER A 86 -2.10 4.78 13.20
N LEU A 87 -1.05 4.09 12.76
CA LEU A 87 0.32 4.30 13.23
C LEU A 87 0.79 5.74 12.93
N ILE A 88 0.62 6.21 11.69
CA ILE A 88 1.09 7.54 11.28
C ILE A 88 0.27 8.63 11.94
N GLY A 89 -1.06 8.48 12.02
CA GLY A 89 -1.93 9.42 12.71
C GLY A 89 -1.54 9.59 14.17
N ALA A 90 -1.30 8.48 14.88
CA ALA A 90 -0.81 8.52 16.25
C ALA A 90 0.55 9.23 16.37
N ALA A 91 1.49 8.92 15.49
CA ALA A 91 2.83 9.51 15.50
C ALA A 91 2.83 11.02 15.18
N LYS A 92 1.90 11.49 14.35
CA LYS A 92 1.80 12.89 13.92
C LYS A 92 0.72 13.70 14.65
N GLY A 93 -0.01 13.08 15.59
CA GLY A 93 -1.00 13.76 16.43
C GLY A 93 -2.37 14.00 15.75
N TYR A 94 -2.72 13.21 14.73
CA TYR A 94 -4.03 13.25 14.09
C TYR A 94 -4.99 12.25 14.71
N LYS A 95 -6.28 12.62 14.74
CA LYS A 95 -7.35 11.65 14.97
C LYS A 95 -7.54 10.81 13.70
N VAL A 96 -7.80 9.52 13.87
CA VAL A 96 -8.05 8.61 12.76
C VAL A 96 -9.36 7.87 13.00
N ILE A 97 -10.21 7.81 11.98
CA ILE A 97 -11.41 6.96 11.94
C ILE A 97 -11.26 5.97 10.79
N THR A 98 -11.33 4.68 11.13
CA THR A 98 -11.44 3.62 10.12
C THR A 98 -12.87 3.12 10.07
N ILE A 99 -13.41 3.00 8.85
CA ILE A 99 -14.80 2.66 8.61
C ILE A 99 -14.86 1.30 7.94
N MET A 100 -15.58 0.35 8.52
CA MET A 100 -15.62 -1.01 8.00
C MET A 100 -16.90 -1.77 8.38
N PRO A 101 -17.27 -2.83 7.63
CA PRO A 101 -18.35 -3.72 8.05
C PRO A 101 -18.06 -4.43 9.37
N GLU A 102 -19.08 -4.64 10.20
CA GLU A 102 -18.94 -5.33 11.51
C GLU A 102 -18.45 -6.78 11.41
N SER A 103 -18.57 -7.41 10.24
CA SER A 103 -18.08 -8.75 9.93
C SER A 103 -16.55 -8.85 9.82
N MET A 104 -15.85 -7.72 9.84
CA MET A 104 -14.38 -7.69 9.77
C MET A 104 -13.72 -8.16 11.07
N SER A 105 -12.49 -8.68 10.96
CA SER A 105 -11.71 -9.30 12.05
C SER A 105 -11.69 -8.43 13.32
N ILE A 106 -11.90 -9.07 14.47
CA ILE A 106 -11.83 -8.41 15.79
C ILE A 106 -10.38 -8.02 16.09
N GLU A 107 -9.43 -8.87 15.75
CA GLU A 107 -8.00 -8.68 15.97
C GLU A 107 -7.50 -7.42 15.27
N ARG A 108 -7.88 -7.21 14.00
CA ARG A 108 -7.52 -5.99 13.27
C ARG A 108 -8.16 -4.74 13.89
N ARG A 109 -9.40 -4.83 14.37
CA ARG A 109 -10.06 -3.72 15.08
C ARG A 109 -9.35 -3.38 16.38
N GLN A 110 -8.91 -4.39 17.14
CA GLN A 110 -8.16 -4.19 18.38
C GLN A 110 -6.79 -3.56 18.11
N LEU A 111 -6.08 -4.00 17.06
CA LEU A 111 -4.80 -3.41 16.67
C LEU A 111 -4.93 -1.93 16.33
N MET A 112 -5.92 -1.55 15.51
CA MET A 112 -6.16 -0.14 15.17
C MET A 112 -6.53 0.68 16.42
N LYS A 113 -7.41 0.16 17.28
CA LYS A 113 -7.77 0.82 18.55
C LYS A 113 -6.58 1.01 19.50
N ALA A 114 -5.60 0.10 19.48
CA ALA A 114 -4.40 0.22 20.30
C ALA A 114 -3.54 1.45 19.92
N TYR A 115 -3.63 1.92 18.67
CA TYR A 115 -3.04 3.19 18.23
C TYR A 115 -3.90 4.42 18.54
N GLY A 116 -5.07 4.25 19.16
CA GLY A 116 -6.02 5.34 19.42
C GLY A 116 -6.99 5.63 18.28
N THR A 117 -7.01 4.80 17.23
CA THR A 117 -7.94 4.95 16.10
C THR A 117 -9.37 4.58 16.51
N GLU A 118 -10.32 5.43 16.13
CA GLU A 118 -11.74 5.12 16.22
C GLU A 118 -12.12 4.15 15.11
N VAL A 119 -12.90 3.12 15.46
CA VAL A 119 -13.39 2.13 14.50
C VAL A 119 -14.90 2.28 14.40
N LEU A 120 -15.36 2.84 13.29
CA LEU A 120 -16.78 2.98 12.96
C LEU A 120 -17.25 1.73 12.20
N LEU A 121 -18.25 1.05 12.74
CA LEU A 121 -18.80 -0.17 12.15
C LEU A 121 -20.07 0.12 11.35
N THR A 122 -20.13 -0.41 10.13
CA THR A 122 -21.36 -0.45 9.32
C THR A 122 -21.99 -1.84 9.36
N PRO A 123 -23.31 -1.96 9.16
CA PRO A 123 -23.99 -3.26 9.13
C PRO A 123 -23.37 -4.21 8.09
N ALA A 124 -23.13 -5.47 8.46
CA ALA A 124 -22.47 -6.44 7.58
C ALA A 124 -23.25 -6.69 6.27
N ALA A 125 -24.58 -6.66 6.33
CA ALA A 125 -25.47 -6.91 5.19
C ALA A 125 -25.28 -5.91 4.04
N ASN A 126 -24.80 -4.70 4.33
CA ASN A 126 -24.63 -3.65 3.33
C ASN A 126 -23.24 -3.67 2.67
N GLY A 127 -22.38 -4.62 3.08
CA GLY A 127 -21.05 -4.79 2.52
C GLY A 127 -20.16 -3.56 2.65
N PHE A 128 -19.09 -3.52 1.85
CA PHE A 128 -18.09 -2.48 1.92
C PHE A 128 -18.55 -1.13 1.33
N GLY A 129 -19.54 -1.15 0.42
CA GLY A 129 -20.10 0.06 -0.16
C GLY A 129 -20.71 1.01 0.89
N ALA A 130 -21.29 0.47 1.97
CA ALA A 130 -21.77 1.31 3.08
C ALA A 130 -20.65 2.01 3.85
N ALA A 131 -19.49 1.37 3.98
CA ALA A 131 -18.33 1.99 4.61
C ALA A 131 -17.79 3.15 3.76
N VAL A 132 -17.76 2.98 2.43
CA VAL A 132 -17.39 4.04 1.48
C VAL A 132 -18.38 5.20 1.52
N ALA A 133 -19.68 4.92 1.45
CA ALA A 133 -20.72 5.96 1.53
C ALA A 133 -20.64 6.75 2.85
N LYS A 134 -20.33 6.09 3.97
CA LYS A 134 -20.13 6.77 5.25
C LYS A 134 -18.85 7.62 5.28
N ALA A 135 -17.77 7.15 4.64
CA ALA A 135 -16.56 7.96 4.46
C ALA A 135 -16.84 9.22 3.64
N GLU A 136 -17.62 9.11 2.57
CA GLU A 136 -18.04 10.23 1.74
C GLU A 136 -18.89 11.25 2.51
N GLU A 137 -19.87 10.78 3.29
CA GLU A 137 -20.70 11.63 4.16
C GLU A 137 -19.86 12.42 5.19
N LEU A 138 -18.85 11.79 5.79
CA LEU A 138 -17.95 12.45 6.74
C LEU A 138 -17.01 13.42 6.04
N ALA A 139 -16.46 13.04 4.88
CA ALA A 139 -15.56 13.88 4.09
C ALA A 139 -16.23 15.18 3.57
N ALA A 140 -17.56 15.19 3.45
CA ALA A 140 -18.31 16.39 3.06
C ALA A 140 -18.40 17.44 4.19
N GLN A 141 -18.02 17.07 5.43
CA GLN A 141 -18.05 17.95 6.59
C GLN A 141 -16.67 18.60 6.83
N PRO A 142 -16.62 19.83 7.37
CA PRO A 142 -15.35 20.47 7.69
C PRO A 142 -14.62 19.69 8.81
N GLY A 143 -13.29 19.68 8.75
CA GLY A 143 -12.45 19.01 9.74
C GLY A 143 -12.19 17.53 9.48
N TYR A 144 -12.61 17.00 8.33
CA TYR A 144 -12.32 15.63 7.90
C TYR A 144 -11.49 15.61 6.63
N PHE A 145 -10.49 14.72 6.62
CA PHE A 145 -9.65 14.44 5.47
C PHE A 145 -9.77 12.96 5.09
N TRP A 146 -10.26 12.69 3.88
CA TRP A 146 -10.36 11.32 3.38
C TRP A 146 -9.11 10.94 2.59
N ALA A 147 -8.41 9.90 3.06
CA ALA A 147 -7.16 9.44 2.47
C ALA A 147 -7.29 8.95 1.01
N ARG A 148 -8.44 8.34 0.66
CA ARG A 148 -8.80 7.87 -0.70
C ARG A 148 -7.72 7.02 -1.35
N GLN A 149 -7.30 5.92 -0.71
CA GLN A 149 -6.17 5.10 -1.17
C GLN A 149 -6.25 4.60 -2.63
N PHE A 150 -7.44 4.52 -3.22
CA PHE A 150 -7.66 4.05 -4.60
C PHE A 150 -7.66 5.17 -5.65
N ASP A 151 -7.71 6.43 -5.21
CA ASP A 151 -7.84 7.62 -6.08
C ASP A 151 -6.78 8.69 -5.81
N ASN A 152 -5.96 8.51 -4.77
CA ASN A 152 -4.97 9.50 -4.37
C ASN A 152 -3.61 9.24 -5.04
N GLU A 153 -3.18 10.13 -5.93
CA GLU A 153 -1.90 10.06 -6.65
C GLU A 153 -0.66 10.03 -5.73
N ALA A 154 -0.78 10.45 -4.46
CA ALA A 154 0.29 10.25 -3.48
C ALA A 154 0.60 8.76 -3.24
N ASN A 155 -0.33 7.85 -3.51
CA ASN A 155 -0.11 6.40 -3.40
C ASN A 155 0.89 5.87 -4.46
N PRO A 156 0.66 5.98 -5.79
CA PRO A 156 1.67 5.56 -6.77
C PRO A 156 2.94 6.41 -6.69
N ALA A 157 2.84 7.71 -6.37
CA ALA A 157 4.00 8.59 -6.32
C ALA A 157 5.07 8.13 -5.31
N ILE A 158 4.67 7.67 -4.11
CA ILE A 158 5.66 7.20 -3.12
C ILE A 158 6.40 5.96 -3.60
N HIS A 159 5.72 5.08 -4.34
CA HIS A 159 6.36 3.88 -4.89
C HIS A 159 7.33 4.21 -6.02
N TYR A 160 7.03 5.21 -6.84
CA TYR A 160 7.97 5.74 -7.84
C TYR A 160 9.20 6.37 -7.18
N GLN A 161 8.99 7.21 -6.16
CA GLN A 161 10.05 7.97 -5.49
C GLN A 161 10.92 7.12 -4.55
N THR A 162 10.37 6.04 -3.99
CA THR A 162 11.06 5.22 -2.98
C THR A 162 11.17 3.77 -3.40
N THR A 163 10.07 3.02 -3.48
CA THR A 163 10.12 1.56 -3.68
C THR A 163 10.87 1.18 -4.96
N GLY A 164 10.58 1.84 -6.09
CA GLY A 164 11.28 1.65 -7.35
C GLY A 164 12.75 2.06 -7.27
N GLN A 165 13.05 3.23 -6.69
CA GLN A 165 14.43 3.71 -6.51
C GLN A 165 15.26 2.80 -5.61
N GLU A 166 14.67 2.25 -4.54
CA GLU A 166 15.32 1.29 -3.65
C GLU A 166 15.67 0.00 -4.40
N ILE A 167 14.81 -0.45 -5.31
CA ILE A 167 15.09 -1.61 -6.17
C ILE A 167 16.23 -1.26 -7.14
N ILE A 168 16.13 -0.14 -7.86
CA ILE A 168 17.17 0.31 -8.81
C ILE A 168 18.54 0.40 -8.12
N LYS A 169 18.57 0.99 -6.92
CA LYS A 169 19.79 1.09 -6.11
C LYS A 169 20.33 -0.28 -5.70
N ALA A 170 19.46 -1.24 -5.37
CA ALA A 170 19.87 -2.60 -5.02
C ALA A 170 20.46 -3.39 -6.20
N PHE A 171 20.14 -3.00 -7.44
CA PHE A 171 20.70 -3.52 -8.68
C PHE A 171 21.78 -2.59 -9.28
N ASP A 172 22.49 -1.85 -8.43
CA ASP A 172 23.61 -0.97 -8.81
C ASP A 172 23.24 0.05 -9.92
N GLY A 173 22.04 0.61 -9.84
CA GLY A 173 21.53 1.60 -10.80
C GLY A 173 20.87 0.98 -12.04
N LYS A 174 20.70 -0.35 -12.09
CA LYS A 174 20.02 -1.07 -13.17
C LYS A 174 18.64 -1.57 -12.71
N THR A 175 17.91 -2.20 -13.63
CA THR A 175 16.65 -2.88 -13.33
C THR A 175 16.87 -4.39 -13.21
N PRO A 176 15.98 -5.13 -12.52
CA PRO A 176 15.77 -6.54 -12.84
C PRO A 176 15.23 -6.69 -14.28
N ASP A 177 15.22 -7.92 -14.79
CA ASP A 177 14.59 -8.23 -16.09
C ASP A 177 13.05 -8.18 -15.99
N ALA A 178 12.48 -8.56 -14.84
CA ALA A 178 11.06 -8.50 -14.56
C ALA A 178 10.75 -8.05 -13.12
N TYR A 179 9.61 -7.37 -12.94
CA TYR A 179 9.03 -7.02 -11.65
C TYR A 179 7.60 -7.55 -11.54
N ILE A 180 7.34 -8.32 -10.50
CA ILE A 180 6.04 -8.96 -10.27
C ILE A 180 5.42 -8.45 -8.98
N SER A 181 4.15 -8.03 -9.02
CA SER A 181 3.43 -7.64 -7.81
C SER A 181 1.93 -7.89 -7.89
N GLY A 182 1.35 -8.25 -6.75
CA GLY A 182 -0.10 -8.37 -6.61
C GLY A 182 -0.80 -7.01 -6.64
N ILE A 183 -1.96 -6.94 -7.29
CA ILE A 183 -2.66 -5.68 -7.51
C ILE A 183 -3.80 -5.51 -6.49
N GLY A 184 -3.59 -4.63 -5.51
CA GLY A 184 -4.62 -4.15 -4.59
C GLY A 184 -5.15 -2.79 -5.01
N THR A 185 -4.51 -1.73 -4.54
CA THR A 185 -4.83 -0.34 -4.93
C THR A 185 -4.24 0.04 -6.29
N GLY A 186 -3.32 -0.75 -6.85
CA GLY A 186 -2.57 -0.41 -8.07
C GLY A 186 -1.32 0.45 -7.82
N GLY A 187 -1.23 1.16 -6.69
CA GLY A 187 -0.14 2.11 -6.44
C GLY A 187 1.27 1.50 -6.53
N THR A 188 1.50 0.30 -5.98
CA THR A 188 2.82 -0.33 -6.03
C THR A 188 3.25 -0.68 -7.44
N ILE A 189 2.43 -1.39 -8.22
CA ILE A 189 2.78 -1.79 -9.58
C ILE A 189 2.96 -0.57 -10.49
N THR A 190 2.10 0.44 -10.33
CA THR A 190 2.18 1.68 -11.10
C THR A 190 3.42 2.48 -10.78
N GLY A 191 3.69 2.76 -9.50
CA GLY A 191 4.84 3.57 -9.12
C GLY A 191 6.17 2.88 -9.42
N VAL A 192 6.29 1.60 -9.09
CA VAL A 192 7.51 0.83 -9.39
C VAL A 192 7.68 0.65 -10.90
N GLY A 193 6.61 0.31 -11.64
CA GLY A 193 6.66 0.15 -13.09
C GLY A 193 7.15 1.41 -13.80
N ARG A 194 6.61 2.59 -13.44
CA ARG A 194 7.09 3.89 -13.94
C ARG A 194 8.57 4.10 -13.68
N ALA A 195 9.04 3.84 -12.45
CA ALA A 195 10.44 4.05 -12.07
C ALA A 195 11.39 3.11 -12.82
N LEU A 196 11.03 1.83 -12.94
CA LEU A 196 11.87 0.84 -13.64
C LEU A 196 11.90 1.11 -15.14
N LYS A 197 10.75 1.38 -15.77
CA LYS A 197 10.68 1.65 -17.22
C LYS A 197 11.39 2.94 -17.64
N GLU A 198 11.58 3.89 -16.73
CA GLU A 198 12.42 5.07 -16.97
C GLU A 198 13.91 4.72 -17.13
N VAL A 199 14.39 3.73 -16.38
CA VAL A 199 15.77 3.24 -16.46
C VAL A 199 15.96 2.27 -17.63
N ASN A 200 15.02 1.34 -17.80
CA ASN A 200 15.05 0.33 -18.85
C ASN A 200 13.64 0.04 -19.35
N LYS A 201 13.32 0.41 -20.59
CA LYS A 201 11.99 0.22 -21.17
C LYS A 201 11.63 -1.25 -21.39
N ASP A 202 12.63 -2.12 -21.49
CA ASP A 202 12.46 -3.55 -21.77
C ASP A 202 12.19 -4.37 -20.50
N VAL A 203 12.19 -3.75 -19.30
CA VAL A 203 11.77 -4.44 -18.07
C VAL A 203 10.30 -4.86 -18.16
N GLU A 204 10.04 -6.12 -17.85
CA GLU A 204 8.69 -6.66 -17.81
C GLU A 204 8.03 -6.36 -16.46
N ILE A 205 6.82 -5.82 -16.49
CA ILE A 205 6.03 -5.52 -15.30
C ILE A 205 4.79 -6.39 -15.31
N ILE A 206 4.72 -7.33 -14.37
CA ILE A 206 3.68 -8.35 -14.32
C ILE A 206 2.77 -8.16 -13.10
N GLY A 207 1.47 -8.02 -13.38
CA GLY A 207 0.42 -7.96 -12.37
C GLY A 207 -0.02 -9.35 -11.91
N VAL A 208 -0.22 -9.55 -10.61
CA VAL A 208 -0.77 -10.81 -10.08
C VAL A 208 -2.18 -10.60 -9.56
N GLU A 209 -3.10 -11.45 -10.00
CA GLU A 209 -4.50 -11.48 -9.57
C GLU A 209 -4.95 -12.90 -9.18
N PRO A 210 -5.96 -13.05 -8.31
CA PRO A 210 -6.56 -14.35 -8.03
C PRO A 210 -7.30 -14.89 -9.26
N GLU A 211 -7.18 -16.19 -9.55
CA GLU A 211 -7.89 -16.84 -10.66
C GLU A 211 -9.43 -16.71 -10.53
N GLU A 212 -9.95 -16.69 -9.31
CA GLU A 212 -11.40 -16.59 -9.09
C GLU A 212 -11.94 -15.16 -9.26
N ALA A 213 -11.08 -14.14 -9.18
CA ALA A 213 -11.46 -12.72 -9.26
C ALA A 213 -10.45 -11.83 -10.03
N PRO A 214 -10.13 -12.13 -11.31
CA PRO A 214 -9.18 -11.35 -12.10
C PRO A 214 -9.85 -10.11 -12.72
N PHE A 215 -10.07 -9.08 -11.90
CA PHE A 215 -10.85 -7.92 -12.33
C PHE A 215 -10.09 -7.02 -13.31
N ILE A 216 -8.81 -6.75 -13.09
CA ILE A 216 -8.02 -5.84 -13.92
C ILE A 216 -7.73 -6.48 -15.28
N SER A 217 -7.34 -7.75 -15.31
CA SER A 217 -7.00 -8.46 -16.54
C SER A 217 -8.22 -8.95 -17.33
N LYS A 218 -9.28 -9.43 -16.66
CA LYS A 218 -10.44 -10.07 -17.33
C LYS A 218 -11.79 -9.43 -17.03
N GLY A 219 -11.87 -8.39 -16.20
CA GLY A 219 -13.13 -7.76 -15.80
C GLY A 219 -14.01 -8.63 -14.89
N GLN A 220 -13.48 -9.76 -14.38
CA GLN A 220 -14.25 -10.75 -13.64
C GLN A 220 -14.22 -10.46 -12.14
N LYS A 221 -15.41 -10.32 -11.54
CA LYS A 221 -15.57 -10.28 -10.07
C LYS A 221 -15.73 -11.69 -9.52
N GLY A 222 -15.22 -11.92 -8.32
CA GLY A 222 -15.40 -13.19 -7.61
C GLY A 222 -15.00 -13.09 -6.14
N LYS A 223 -15.21 -14.20 -5.42
CA LYS A 223 -14.73 -14.35 -4.04
C LYS A 223 -13.43 -15.14 -4.06
N HIS A 224 -12.39 -14.60 -3.43
CA HIS A 224 -11.08 -15.24 -3.29
C HIS A 224 -10.56 -15.11 -1.86
N ARG A 225 -9.46 -15.79 -1.53
CA ARG A 225 -8.86 -15.80 -0.18
C ARG A 225 -7.55 -15.02 -0.06
N ILE A 226 -7.01 -14.53 -1.18
CA ILE A 226 -5.75 -13.78 -1.20
C ILE A 226 -5.98 -12.35 -0.74
N GLN A 227 -5.83 -12.10 0.56
CA GLN A 227 -6.12 -10.78 1.13
C GLN A 227 -5.11 -9.72 0.66
N GLY A 228 -5.63 -8.53 0.32
CA GLY A 228 -4.81 -7.36 -0.04
C GLY A 228 -4.68 -7.10 -1.54
N ILE A 229 -5.18 -8.01 -2.38
CA ILE A 229 -5.26 -7.86 -3.84
C ILE A 229 -6.70 -8.03 -4.33
N SER A 230 -6.96 -7.71 -5.60
CA SER A 230 -8.26 -7.73 -6.28
C SER A 230 -9.40 -7.07 -5.50
N ALA A 231 -9.51 -5.74 -5.63
CA ALA A 231 -10.54 -4.97 -4.95
C ALA A 231 -11.96 -5.16 -5.56
N GLY A 232 -12.09 -5.89 -6.67
CA GLY A 232 -13.37 -6.09 -7.39
C GLY A 232 -13.85 -4.88 -8.20
N PHE A 233 -12.98 -3.90 -8.40
CA PHE A 233 -13.11 -2.75 -9.29
C PHE A 233 -11.73 -2.29 -9.75
N GLU A 234 -11.67 -1.40 -10.73
CA GLU A 234 -10.43 -0.80 -11.22
C GLU A 234 -10.13 0.51 -10.47
N PRO A 235 -9.02 0.60 -9.70
CA PRO A 235 -8.60 1.83 -9.04
C PRO A 235 -8.24 2.92 -10.07
N SER A 236 -8.57 4.19 -9.81
CA SER A 236 -8.27 5.26 -10.78
C SER A 236 -6.78 5.58 -10.90
N ILE A 237 -5.99 5.27 -9.88
CA ILE A 237 -4.53 5.45 -9.85
C ILE A 237 -3.75 4.38 -10.62
N ILE A 238 -4.42 3.36 -11.17
CA ILE A 238 -3.71 2.30 -11.91
C ILE A 238 -3.30 2.82 -13.28
N ASP A 239 -2.01 2.71 -13.56
CA ASP A 239 -1.45 2.94 -14.88
C ASP A 239 -1.34 1.61 -15.61
N ARG A 240 -2.20 1.38 -16.60
CA ARG A 240 -2.15 0.17 -17.43
C ARG A 240 -0.99 0.18 -18.42
N GLU A 241 -0.49 1.35 -18.81
CA GLU A 241 0.55 1.44 -19.84
C GLU A 241 1.89 0.88 -19.36
N VAL A 242 2.09 0.82 -18.03
CA VAL A 242 3.29 0.23 -17.45
C VAL A 242 3.20 -1.27 -17.21
N ILE A 243 2.04 -1.91 -17.40
CA ILE A 243 1.84 -3.34 -17.11
C ILE A 243 1.90 -4.13 -18.41
N ASP A 244 2.88 -5.02 -18.54
CA ASP A 244 3.10 -5.80 -19.78
C ASP A 244 2.31 -7.12 -19.79
N GLY A 245 1.93 -7.64 -18.62
CA GLY A 245 1.23 -8.91 -18.52
C GLY A 245 0.60 -9.16 -17.16
N PHE A 246 -0.17 -10.26 -17.08
CA PHE A 246 -0.85 -10.69 -15.86
C PHE A 246 -0.68 -12.18 -15.64
N GLU A 247 -0.42 -12.56 -14.40
CA GLU A 247 -0.40 -13.95 -13.93
C GLU A 247 -1.54 -14.18 -12.94
N LEU A 248 -2.23 -15.31 -13.10
CA LEU A 248 -3.34 -15.70 -12.23
C LEU A 248 -2.89 -16.78 -11.26
N VAL A 249 -3.27 -16.64 -9.99
CA VAL A 249 -2.88 -17.52 -8.89
C VAL A 249 -4.03 -17.97 -8.02
#